data_AF-A0AAP8JDR6-F1
#
_entry.id   AF-A0AAP8JDR6-F1
#
_cell.length_a   1.000
_cell.length_b   1.000
_cell.length_c   1.000
_cell.angle_alpha   90.00
_cell.angle_beta   90.00
_cell.angle_gamma   90.00
#
_symmetry.space_group_name_H-M   'P 1'
#
loop_
_entity.id
_entity.type
_entity.pdbx_description
1 polymer ?
#
loop_
_entity_poly.entity_id
_entity_poly.type
_entity_poly.pdbx_seq_one_letter_code
_entity_poly.pdbx_strand_id
1 'polypeptide(L)'
;MNEPVIYFNGYKIKKYNYIYRDEKKEIIDGKTPFNMSVSPSISSDLKKGHIIVSVKLDAEDFFAEIDVDAEFNINIDEEESIEKFLVVNGTAIVFPYIRSMVSMLTSLDSEKAFILPTINTMDLFSNK
;
A
#
# COMPACT_ATOMS: atom_id res chain seq x y z
N MET A 1 27.63 0.55 14.11
CA MET A 1 26.32 0.94 13.54
C MET A 1 25.30 -0.03 14.11
N ASN A 2 24.16 0.45 14.61
CA ASN A 2 23.08 -0.46 15.02
C ASN A 2 22.46 -1.07 13.76
N GLU A 3 22.18 -2.37 13.81
CA GLU A 3 21.52 -3.06 12.71
C GLU A 3 20.06 -2.55 12.54
N PRO A 4 19.58 -2.37 11.30
CA PRO A 4 18.17 -2.13 11.01
C PRO A 4 17.24 -3.16 11.66
N VAL A 5 16.07 -2.71 12.11
CA VAL A 5 15.06 -3.58 12.72
C VAL A 5 14.35 -4.47 11.67
N ILE A 6 14.07 -3.91 10.49
CA ILE A 6 13.49 -4.62 9.36
C ILE A 6 14.33 -4.39 8.10
N TYR A 7 14.45 -5.42 7.27
CA TYR A 7 15.14 -5.37 5.98
C TYR A 7 14.16 -5.71 4.87
N PHE A 8 13.97 -4.79 3.93
CA PHE A 8 13.11 -5.01 2.78
C PHE A 8 13.77 -5.97 1.78
N ASN A 9 13.11 -7.10 1.51
CA ASN A 9 13.62 -8.12 0.58
C ASN A 9 13.07 -7.94 -0.84
N GLY A 10 11.85 -7.43 -0.96
CA GLY A 10 11.16 -7.29 -2.24
C GLY A 10 9.64 -7.28 -2.08
N TYR A 11 8.94 -7.07 -3.19
CA TYR A 11 7.48 -7.12 -3.23
C TYR A 11 6.98 -7.93 -4.43
N LYS A 12 5.72 -8.38 -4.35
CA LYS A 12 4.97 -9.01 -5.43
C LYS A 12 3.60 -8.35 -5.54
N ILE A 13 3.20 -8.04 -6.77
CA ILE A 13 1.82 -7.61 -7.05
C ILE A 13 0.95 -8.88 -7.00
N LYS A 14 0.02 -8.94 -6.05
CA LYS A 14 -0.93 -10.06 -5.87
C LYS A 14 -2.19 -9.87 -6.69
N LYS A 15 -2.62 -8.61 -6.82
CA LYS A 15 -3.81 -8.22 -7.55
C LYS A 15 -3.54 -6.93 -8.28
N TYR A 16 -4.00 -6.86 -9.52
CA TYR A 16 -3.93 -5.67 -10.36
C TYR A 16 -5.16 -5.66 -11.25
N ASN A 17 -6.14 -4.83 -10.90
CA ASN A 17 -7.40 -4.74 -11.61
C ASN A 17 -7.63 -3.29 -12.02
N TYR A 18 -8.02 -3.09 -13.28
CA TYR A 18 -8.34 -1.79 -13.85
C TYR A 18 -9.59 -1.93 -14.71
N ILE A 19 -10.55 -1.05 -14.49
CA ILE A 19 -11.82 -1.05 -15.20
C ILE A 19 -12.14 0.39 -15.58
N TYR A 20 -12.15 0.67 -16.88
CA TYR A 20 -12.68 1.92 -17.43
C TYR A 20 -14.20 1.84 -17.53
N ARG A 21 -14.89 2.97 -17.39
CA ARG A 21 -16.35 3.10 -17.49
C ARG A 21 -16.71 4.08 -18.59
N ASP A 22 -17.50 3.62 -19.55
CA ASP A 22 -18.09 4.49 -20.57
C ASP A 22 -19.11 5.46 -19.96
N GLU A 23 -19.86 5.00 -18.95
CA GLU A 23 -20.80 5.82 -18.18
C GLU A 23 -20.16 6.25 -16.86
N LYS A 24 -20.00 7.57 -16.70
CA LYS A 24 -19.39 8.15 -15.50
C LYS A 24 -20.25 7.89 -14.27
N LYS A 25 -19.59 7.44 -13.20
CA LYS A 25 -20.19 7.29 -11.88
C LYS A 25 -20.36 8.66 -11.21
N GLU A 26 -21.53 8.92 -10.62
CA GLU A 26 -21.71 10.07 -9.73
C GLU A 26 -20.85 9.90 -8.47
N ILE A 27 -19.97 10.86 -8.22
CA ILE A 27 -19.16 10.93 -7.00
C ILE A 27 -19.71 12.03 -6.08
N ILE A 28 -19.80 11.71 -4.80
CA ILE A 28 -20.17 12.69 -3.76
C ILE A 28 -19.04 13.70 -3.64
N ASP A 29 -19.37 14.97 -3.87
CA ASP A 29 -18.42 16.07 -3.87
C ASP A 29 -17.60 16.13 -2.56
N GLY A 30 -16.28 16.32 -2.69
CA GLY A 30 -15.35 16.40 -1.56
C GLY A 30 -14.80 15.08 -1.00
N LYS A 31 -15.20 13.90 -1.48
CA LYS A 31 -14.52 12.64 -1.12
C LYS A 31 -13.39 12.31 -2.08
N THR A 32 -12.18 12.11 -1.56
CA THR A 32 -11.08 11.54 -2.34
C THR A 32 -11.45 10.11 -2.76
N PRO A 33 -11.30 9.73 -4.05
CA PRO A 33 -11.65 8.39 -4.54
C PRO A 33 -10.71 7.29 -4.03
N PHE A 34 -9.80 7.63 -3.10
CA PHE A 34 -8.71 6.79 -2.63
C PHE A 34 -9.04 6.15 -1.27
N ASN A 35 -8.92 4.83 -1.21
CA ASN A 35 -8.92 4.07 0.02
C ASN A 35 -7.67 3.17 0.05
N MET A 36 -7.12 2.99 1.25
CA MET A 36 -5.96 2.14 1.47
C MET A 36 -6.12 1.35 2.76
N SER A 37 -5.68 0.09 2.73
CA SER A 37 -5.56 -0.75 3.92
C SER A 37 -4.19 -1.40 3.97
N VAL A 38 -3.70 -1.65 5.17
CA VAL A 38 -2.43 -2.34 5.43
C VAL A 38 -2.71 -3.51 6.36
N SER A 39 -2.19 -4.68 6.01
CA SER A 39 -2.32 -5.89 6.82
C SER A 39 -0.95 -6.52 7.02
N PRO A 40 -0.35 -6.39 8.21
CA PRO A 40 0.91 -7.07 8.53
C PRO A 40 0.65 -8.55 8.84
N SER A 41 1.65 -9.39 8.59
CA SER A 41 1.74 -10.75 9.12
C SER A 41 3.18 -11.10 9.45
N ILE A 42 3.38 -11.93 10.46
CA ILE A 42 4.71 -12.27 11.00
C ILE A 42 4.81 -13.80 11.05
N SER A 43 5.99 -14.34 10.73
CA SER A 43 6.26 -15.77 10.86
C SER A 43 6.36 -16.18 12.34
N SER A 44 6.06 -17.45 12.64
CA SER A 44 6.09 -17.95 14.02
C SER A 44 7.46 -17.90 14.71
N ASP A 45 8.54 -17.82 13.94
CA ASP A 45 9.92 -17.66 14.44
C ASP A 45 10.36 -16.19 14.56
N LEU A 46 9.45 -15.24 14.25
CA LEU A 46 9.66 -13.79 14.25
C LEU A 46 10.78 -13.31 13.33
N LYS A 47 11.29 -14.15 12.41
CA LYS A 47 12.39 -13.78 11.50
C LYS A 47 11.92 -13.21 10.16
N LYS A 48 10.67 -13.42 9.79
CA LYS A 48 10.07 -12.92 8.55
C LYS A 48 8.78 -12.16 8.82
N GLY A 49 8.63 -11.05 8.11
CA GLY A 49 7.43 -10.24 8.12
C GLY A 49 6.92 -10.02 6.71
N HIS A 50 5.61 -9.91 6.58
CA HIS A 50 4.95 -9.48 5.36
C HIS A 50 4.05 -8.29 5.66
N ILE A 51 3.88 -7.40 4.68
CA ILE A 51 2.77 -6.47 4.66
C ILE A 51 2.04 -6.60 3.34
N ILE A 52 0.71 -6.72 3.42
CA ILE A 52 -0.17 -6.57 2.28
C ILE A 52 -0.68 -5.13 2.32
N VAL A 53 -0.34 -4.36 1.30
CA VAL A 53 -0.88 -3.02 1.09
C VAL A 53 -1.87 -3.07 -0.06
N SER A 54 -3.13 -2.77 0.24
CA SER A 54 -4.21 -2.71 -0.74
C SER A 54 -4.59 -1.26 -0.99
N VAL A 55 -4.63 -0.86 -2.25
CA VAL A 55 -5.08 0.45 -2.70
C VAL A 55 -6.28 0.28 -3.62
N LYS A 56 -7.35 1.04 -3.34
CA LYS A 56 -8.54 1.13 -4.16
C LYS A 56 -8.75 2.57 -4.60
N LEU A 57 -8.97 2.74 -5.89
CA LEU A 57 -9.38 3.99 -6.51
C LEU A 57 -10.73 3.79 -7.17
N ASP A 58 -11.69 4.62 -6.79
CA ASP A 58 -13.03 4.60 -7.35
C ASP A 58 -13.34 6.01 -7.87
N ALA A 59 -12.75 6.34 -9.02
CA ALA A 59 -12.94 7.60 -9.73
C ALA A 59 -14.24 7.56 -10.57
N GLU A 60 -14.61 8.68 -11.20
CA GLU A 60 -15.86 8.76 -11.98
C GLU A 60 -15.82 7.81 -13.18
N ASP A 61 -14.70 7.82 -13.88
CA ASP A 61 -14.43 7.18 -15.16
C ASP A 61 -13.70 5.85 -15.03
N PHE A 62 -13.04 5.55 -13.89
CA PHE A 62 -12.38 4.27 -13.70
C PHE A 62 -12.43 3.74 -12.26
N PHE A 63 -12.23 2.43 -12.16
CA PHE A 63 -11.90 1.73 -10.93
C PHE A 63 -10.52 1.10 -11.06
N ALA A 64 -9.69 1.25 -10.02
CA ALA A 64 -8.43 0.54 -9.92
C ALA A 64 -8.27 -0.11 -8.54
N GLU A 65 -7.76 -1.33 -8.51
CA GLU A 65 -7.45 -2.06 -7.29
C GLU A 65 -6.11 -2.77 -7.41
N ILE A 66 -5.24 -2.53 -6.45
CA ILE A 66 -3.88 -3.04 -6.43
C ILE A 66 -3.59 -3.60 -5.04
N ASP A 67 -3.15 -4.86 -4.99
CA ASP A 67 -2.65 -5.49 -3.77
C ASP A 67 -1.17 -5.82 -3.95
N VAL A 68 -0.33 -5.31 -3.05
CA VAL A 68 1.11 -5.58 -3.03
C VAL A 68 1.48 -6.27 -1.73
N ASP A 69 2.10 -7.45 -1.85
CA ASP A 69 2.67 -8.23 -0.76
C ASP A 69 4.18 -7.99 -0.74
N ALA A 70 4.68 -7.38 0.34
CA ALA A 70 6.08 -7.08 0.53
C ALA A 70 6.68 -7.92 1.66
N GLU A 71 7.86 -8.49 1.42
CA GLU A 71 8.58 -9.37 2.35
C GLU A 71 9.72 -8.62 3.05
N PHE A 72 9.88 -8.88 4.35
CA PHE A 72 10.91 -8.32 5.19
C PHE A 72 11.60 -9.40 6.03
N ASN A 73 12.92 -9.26 6.25
CA ASN A 73 13.60 -9.95 7.35
C ASN A 73 13.55 -9.08 8.61
N ILE A 74 13.45 -9.71 9.77
CA ILE A 74 13.30 -9.07 11.07
C ILE A 74 14.49 -9.40 11.98
N ASN A 75 15.03 -8.37 12.64
CA ASN A 75 16.19 -8.47 13.54
C ASN A 75 15.87 -8.19 15.02
N ILE A 76 14.60 -8.26 15.41
CA ILE A 76 14.14 -8.15 16.80
C ILE A 76 13.20 -9.31 17.13
N ASP A 77 12.97 -9.60 18.41
CA ASP A 77 12.17 -10.75 18.85
C ASP A 77 10.88 -10.32 19.61
N GLU A 78 10.48 -9.05 19.51
CA GLU A 78 9.28 -8.50 20.17
C GLU A 78 8.17 -8.23 19.15
N GLU A 79 7.13 -9.07 19.14
CA GLU A 79 6.07 -9.10 18.12
C GLU A 79 5.31 -7.76 17.96
N GLU A 80 4.89 -7.11 19.05
CA GLU A 80 4.17 -5.84 18.99
C GLU A 80 5.03 -4.73 18.35
N SER A 81 6.31 -4.69 18.71
CA SER A 81 7.28 -3.80 18.10
C SER A 81 7.48 -4.11 16.61
N ILE A 82 7.59 -5.39 16.23
CA ILE A 82 7.71 -5.83 14.82
C ILE A 82 6.51 -5.33 14.02
N GLU A 83 5.30 -5.57 14.51
CA GLU A 83 4.07 -5.19 13.82
C GLU A 83 4.03 -3.69 13.55
N LYS A 84 4.37 -2.89 14.57
CA LYS A 84 4.48 -1.42 14.43
C LYS A 84 5.51 -1.03 13.37
N PHE A 85 6.69 -1.64 13.36
CA PHE A 85 7.72 -1.36 12.35
C PHE A 85 7.26 -1.75 10.94
N LEU A 86 6.58 -2.89 10.78
CA LEU A 86 6.04 -3.31 9.49
C LEU A 86 4.95 -2.33 9.00
N VAL A 87 3.99 -1.96 9.86
CA VAL A 87 2.90 -1.05 9.49
C VAL A 87 3.41 0.35 9.17
N VAL A 88 4.28 0.92 10.00
CA VAL A 88 4.74 2.30 9.80
C VAL A 88 5.84 2.37 8.76
N ASN A 89 6.94 1.65 8.99
CA ASN A 89 8.16 1.78 8.19
C ASN A 89 8.08 0.90 6.94
N GLY A 90 7.56 -0.32 7.07
CA GLY A 90 7.34 -1.19 5.93
C GLY A 90 6.42 -0.54 4.89
N THR A 91 5.29 0.03 5.32
CA THR A 91 4.40 0.77 4.41
C THR A 91 5.09 1.98 3.79
N ALA A 92 5.88 2.75 4.56
CA ALA A 92 6.61 3.90 4.03
C ALA A 92 7.62 3.50 2.92
N ILE A 93 8.22 2.32 3.03
CA ILE A 93 9.11 1.74 2.01
C ILE A 93 8.33 1.31 0.77
N VAL A 94 7.17 0.67 0.95
CA VAL A 94 6.40 0.04 -0.15
C VAL A 94 5.52 1.04 -0.91
N PHE A 95 4.96 2.04 -0.22
CA PHE A 95 4.00 2.98 -0.78
C PHE A 95 4.49 3.75 -2.03
N PRO A 96 5.77 4.19 -2.13
CA PRO A 96 6.28 4.82 -3.35
C PRO A 96 6.19 3.93 -4.60
N TYR A 97 6.36 2.61 -4.45
CA TYR A 97 6.22 1.66 -5.56
C TYR A 97 4.76 1.59 -6.01
N ILE A 98 3.82 1.48 -5.07
CA ILE A 98 2.37 1.44 -5.37
C ILE A 98 1.91 2.74 -6.02
N ARG A 99 2.33 3.90 -5.49
CA ARG A 99 2.05 5.21 -6.10
C ARG A 99 2.52 5.27 -7.55
N SER A 100 3.72 4.76 -7.83
CA SER A 100 4.27 4.73 -9.19
C SER A 100 3.45 3.81 -10.11
N MET A 101 3.05 2.63 -9.63
CA MET A 101 2.19 1.71 -10.39
C MET A 101 0.83 2.30 -10.73
N VAL A 102 0.18 2.96 -9.76
CA VAL A 102 -1.09 3.67 -9.98
C VAL A 102 -0.93 4.77 -11.02
N SER A 103 0.09 5.61 -10.84
CA SER A 103 0.36 6.73 -11.75
C SER A 103 0.58 6.24 -13.17
N MET A 104 1.36 5.17 -13.34
CA MET A 104 1.63 4.58 -14.65
C MET A 104 0.35 4.02 -15.27
N LEU A 105 -0.42 3.22 -14.52
CA LEU A 105 -1.65 2.60 -15.02
C LEU A 105 -2.67 3.63 -15.51
N THR A 106 -2.94 4.63 -14.68
CA THR A 106 -3.91 5.67 -14.99
C THR A 106 -3.44 6.59 -16.12
N SER A 107 -2.12 6.72 -16.35
CA SER A 107 -1.57 7.43 -17.51
C SER A 107 -1.65 6.67 -18.84
N LEU A 108 -1.84 5.35 -18.80
CA LEU A 108 -1.96 4.56 -20.04
C LEU A 108 -3.34 4.70 -20.69
N ASP A 109 -4.36 5.05 -19.90
CA ASP A 109 -5.75 5.05 -20.33
C ASP A 109 -6.41 6.44 -20.28
N SER A 110 -5.87 7.38 -19.49
CA SER A 110 -6.37 8.75 -19.40
C SER A 110 -5.28 9.77 -19.72
N GLU A 111 -5.70 10.97 -20.12
CA GLU A 111 -4.78 12.11 -20.34
C GLU A 111 -4.09 12.59 -19.04
N LYS A 112 -4.53 12.12 -17.86
CA LYS A 112 -4.03 12.56 -16.56
C LYS A 112 -3.73 11.39 -15.64
N ALA A 113 -2.45 11.18 -15.33
CA ALA A 113 -2.04 10.26 -14.29
C ALA A 113 -2.68 10.62 -12.94
N PHE A 114 -3.32 9.65 -12.29
CA PHE A 114 -3.76 9.78 -10.91
C PHE A 114 -2.55 9.61 -9.98
N ILE A 115 -2.22 10.66 -9.22
CA ILE A 115 -1.14 10.62 -8.24
C ILE A 115 -1.75 10.37 -6.86
N LEU A 116 -1.39 9.24 -6.23
CA LEU A 116 -1.83 8.97 -4.86
C LEU A 116 -1.35 10.09 -3.91
N PRO A 117 -2.22 10.59 -3.00
CA PRO A 117 -1.83 11.61 -2.04
C PRO A 117 -0.74 11.11 -1.10
N THR A 118 -0.03 12.02 -0.44
CA THR A 118 0.87 11.66 0.66
C THR A 118 0.07 11.12 1.82
N ILE A 119 0.56 10.03 2.41
CA ILE A 119 -0.04 9.42 3.60
C ILE A 119 0.91 9.60 4.79
N ASN A 120 0.35 9.80 5.97
CA ASN A 120 1.10 9.71 7.21
C ASN A 120 1.03 8.25 7.70
N THR A 121 2.12 7.50 7.56
CA THR A 121 2.12 6.08 7.94
C THR A 121 2.05 5.85 9.45
N MET A 122 2.35 6.86 10.27
CA MET A 122 2.16 6.77 11.72
C MET A 122 0.68 6.67 12.10
N ASP A 123 -0.21 7.29 11.32
CA ASP A 123 -1.66 7.28 11.58
C ASP A 123 -2.28 5.90 11.24
N LEU A 124 -1.56 5.04 10.53
CA LEU A 124 -2.03 3.70 10.16
C LEU A 124 -1.99 2.72 11.35
N PHE A 125 -1.07 2.92 12.29
CA PHE A 125 -0.99 2.09 13.50
C PHE A 125 -1.92 2.61 14.61
N SER A 126 -2.12 3.92 14.70
CA SER A 126 -2.98 4.55 15.72
C SER A 126 -4.48 4.30 15.51
N ASN A 127 -4.89 3.90 14.31
CA ASN A 127 -6.28 3.60 13.94
C ASN A 127 -6.60 2.09 13.96
N LYS A 128 -5.80 1.30 14.69
CA LYS A 128 -6.07 -0.12 14.95
C LYS A 128 -6.84 -0.33 16.25
#